data_AF-A0A3D2M604-F1
#
_entry.id   AF-A0A3D2M604-F1
#
_cell.length_a   1.000
_cell.length_b   1.000
_cell.length_c   1.000
_cell.angle_alpha   90.00
_cell.angle_beta   90.00
_cell.angle_gamma   90.00
#
_symmetry.space_group_name_H-M   'P 1'
#
loop_
_entity.id
_entity.type
_entity.pdbx_description
1 polymer ?
#
loop_
_entity_poly.entity_id
_entity_poly.type
_entity_poly.pdbx_seq_one_letter_code
_entity_poly.pdbx_strand_id
1 'polypeptide(L)'
;AEGVEEEADLYRSLTGGGNDSHITSLLYGGGTPLTNSGGVPWTAAYVDTIGEPTADLRSNIAAEARAKIVYERLINLTDDPGIRDALKFLMTREIAHQKSFEKALHAIQP
;
A
#
# COMPACT_ATOMS: atom_id res chain seq x y z
N ALA A 1 -28.79 20.98 20.79
CA ALA A 1 -28.18 21.94 19.86
C ALA A 1 -26.68 21.66 19.79
N GLU A 2 -25.96 21.72 20.91
CA GLU A 2 -24.51 21.44 20.98
C GLU A 2 -24.09 20.05 20.48
N GLY A 3 -24.79 18.97 20.87
CA GLY A 3 -24.43 17.62 20.40
C GLY A 3 -24.58 17.41 18.89
N VAL A 4 -25.44 18.18 18.22
CA VAL A 4 -25.59 18.15 16.74
C VAL A 4 -24.45 18.90 16.07
N GLU A 5 -23.89 19.89 16.75
CA GLU A 5 -22.78 20.72 16.27
C GLU A 5 -21.44 19.99 16.41
N GLU A 6 -21.20 19.32 17.54
CA GLU A 6 -20.04 18.42 17.72
C GLU A 6 -20.04 17.27 16.70
N GLU A 7 -21.20 16.67 16.45
CA GLU A 7 -21.32 15.60 15.46
C GLU A 7 -21.05 16.12 14.04
N ALA A 8 -21.57 17.31 13.69
CA ALA A 8 -21.31 17.93 12.39
C ALA A 8 -19.84 18.31 12.19
N ASP A 9 -19.16 18.79 13.24
CA ASP A 9 -17.74 19.12 13.21
C ASP A 9 -16.88 17.86 13.10
N LEU A 10 -17.26 16.78 13.79
CA LEU A 10 -16.63 15.48 13.61
C LEU A 10 -16.77 15.02 12.15
N TYR A 11 -17.98 14.96 11.59
CA TYR A 11 -18.19 14.56 10.19
C TYR A 11 -17.39 15.43 9.22
N ARG A 12 -17.36 16.76 9.42
CA ARG A 12 -16.59 17.67 8.58
C ARG A 12 -15.08 17.43 8.71
N SER A 13 -14.58 17.14 9.91
CA SER A 13 -13.16 16.80 10.14
C SER A 13 -12.78 15.48 9.47
N LEU A 14 -13.70 14.51 9.47
CA LEU A 14 -13.52 13.20 8.85
C LEU A 14 -13.49 13.31 7.32
N THR A 15 -14.34 14.15 6.72
CA THR A 15 -14.42 14.31 5.25
C THR A 15 -13.53 15.42 4.69
N GLY A 16 -13.09 16.38 5.52
CA GLY A 16 -12.45 17.62 5.07
C GLY A 16 -11.08 17.45 4.43
N GLY A 17 -10.38 16.35 4.71
CA GLY A 17 -9.07 16.03 4.12
C GLY A 17 -9.13 15.41 2.72
N GLY A 18 -10.31 15.29 2.11
CA GLY A 18 -10.50 14.52 0.86
C GLY A 18 -10.32 13.01 1.06
N ASN A 19 -10.41 12.54 2.30
CA ASN A 19 -10.55 11.12 2.58
C ASN A 19 -12.05 10.80 2.60
N ASP A 20 -12.49 9.98 1.66
CA ASP A 20 -13.86 9.48 1.64
C ASP A 20 -13.95 8.16 2.43
N SER A 21 -13.02 7.91 3.36
CA SER A 21 -12.84 6.60 3.99
C SER A 21 -14.12 6.11 4.67
N HIS A 22 -14.91 7.02 5.26
CA HIS A 22 -16.20 6.72 5.88
C HIS A 22 -17.31 6.35 4.89
N ILE A 23 -17.38 7.03 3.73
CA ILE A 23 -18.34 6.69 2.66
C ILE A 23 -17.94 5.36 2.01
N THR A 24 -16.63 5.17 1.82
CA THR A 24 -16.03 3.94 1.34
C THR A 24 -16.38 2.78 2.28
N SER A 25 -16.31 2.95 3.60
CA SER A 25 -16.72 1.93 4.57
C SER A 25 -18.18 1.49 4.42
N LEU A 26 -19.12 2.38 4.07
CA LEU A 26 -20.51 1.98 3.80
C LEU A 26 -20.60 1.08 2.56
N LEU A 27 -19.90 1.44 1.47
CA LEU A 27 -19.89 0.66 0.23
C LEU A 27 -19.33 -0.76 0.43
N TYR A 28 -18.31 -0.90 1.28
CA TYR A 28 -17.64 -2.18 1.52
C TYR A 28 -18.06 -2.88 2.82
N GLY A 29 -19.16 -2.45 3.45
CA GLY A 29 -19.68 -3.08 4.66
C GLY A 29 -18.72 -3.08 5.86
N GLY A 30 -17.89 -2.04 5.97
CA GLY A 30 -16.85 -1.90 7.00
C GLY A 30 -15.56 -2.68 6.71
N GLY A 31 -15.46 -3.36 5.57
CA GLY A 31 -14.26 -4.09 5.15
C GLY A 31 -13.22 -3.23 4.45
N THR A 32 -12.01 -3.78 4.27
CA THR A 32 -10.94 -3.14 3.50
C THR A 32 -11.19 -3.30 1.99
N PRO A 33 -11.32 -2.20 1.23
CA PRO A 33 -11.54 -2.28 -0.21
C PRO A 33 -10.29 -2.71 -0.99
N LEU A 34 -10.51 -3.32 -2.15
CA LEU A 34 -9.46 -3.57 -3.15
C LEU A 34 -9.28 -2.34 -4.06
N THR A 35 -9.03 -1.17 -3.46
CA THR A 35 -8.79 0.10 -4.16
C THR A 35 -7.49 0.73 -3.65
N ASN A 36 -6.89 1.61 -4.44
CA ASN A 36 -5.80 2.46 -3.94
C ASN A 36 -6.35 3.63 -3.09
N SER A 37 -5.47 4.45 -2.52
CA SER A 37 -5.84 5.60 -1.66
C SER A 37 -6.60 6.71 -2.38
N GLY A 38 -6.68 6.68 -3.72
CA GLY A 38 -7.51 7.57 -4.53
C GLY A 38 -8.84 6.94 -4.99
N GLY A 39 -9.22 5.79 -4.44
CA GLY A 39 -10.48 5.10 -4.76
C GLY A 39 -10.48 4.34 -6.09
N VAL A 40 -9.33 4.22 -6.77
CA VAL A 40 -9.24 3.46 -8.03
C VAL A 40 -9.17 1.96 -7.71
N PRO A 41 -10.05 1.12 -8.29
CA PRO A 41 -10.00 -0.32 -8.10
C PRO A 41 -8.66 -0.93 -8.53
N TRP A 42 -8.21 -1.94 -7.80
CA TRP A 42 -7.14 -2.80 -8.27
C TRP A 42 -7.56 -3.47 -9.59
N THR A 43 -6.64 -3.56 -10.55
CA THR A 43 -6.87 -4.23 -11.82
C THR A 43 -5.69 -5.11 -12.20
N ALA A 44 -5.91 -6.07 -13.09
CA ALA A 44 -4.86 -6.91 -13.64
C ALA A 44 -3.80 -6.11 -14.43
N ALA A 45 -4.06 -4.86 -14.79
CA ALA A 45 -3.10 -3.99 -15.47
C ALA A 45 -1.87 -3.65 -14.60
N TYR A 46 -1.90 -3.94 -13.30
CA TYR A 46 -0.74 -3.81 -12.42
C TYR A 46 0.20 -5.03 -12.44
N VAL A 47 -0.20 -6.12 -13.10
CA VAL A 47 0.66 -7.29 -13.32
C VAL A 47 1.51 -7.04 -14.56
N ASP A 48 2.83 -7.00 -14.38
CA ASP A 48 3.80 -6.81 -15.45
C ASP A 48 4.58 -8.11 -15.67
N THR A 49 4.28 -8.81 -16.77
CA THR A 49 5.00 -10.00 -17.22
C THR A 49 5.03 -10.02 -18.73
N ILE A 50 6.20 -10.32 -19.28
CA ILE A 50 6.39 -10.50 -20.72
C ILE A 50 6.77 -11.93 -21.08
N GLY A 51 6.78 -12.84 -20.11
CA GLY A 51 7.15 -14.25 -20.28
C GLY A 51 8.66 -14.46 -20.46
N GLU A 52 9.48 -13.43 -20.26
CA GLU A 52 10.93 -13.50 -20.30
C GLU A 52 11.47 -13.39 -18.86
N PRO A 53 12.06 -14.47 -18.31
CA PRO A 53 12.44 -14.52 -16.90
C PRO A 53 13.36 -13.40 -16.43
N THR A 54 14.32 -12.96 -17.26
CA THR A 54 15.26 -11.92 -16.82
C THR A 54 14.61 -10.54 -16.76
N ALA A 55 13.66 -10.23 -17.64
CA ALA A 55 12.87 -9.01 -17.64
C ALA A 55 11.88 -9.01 -16.47
N ASP A 56 11.15 -10.11 -16.29
CA ASP A 56 10.17 -10.25 -15.22
C ASP A 56 10.85 -10.14 -13.84
N LEU A 57 12.03 -10.76 -13.64
CA LEU A 57 12.79 -10.63 -12.39
C LEU A 57 13.25 -9.19 -12.13
N ARG A 58 13.64 -8.43 -13.16
CA ARG A 58 13.99 -7.00 -13.01
C ARG A 58 12.76 -6.16 -12.65
N SER A 59 11.61 -6.45 -13.26
CA SER A 59 10.35 -5.79 -12.90
C SER A 59 9.97 -6.07 -11.44
N ASN A 60 10.12 -7.32 -10.98
CA ASN A 60 9.90 -7.72 -9.59
C ASN A 60 10.82 -6.99 -8.61
N ILE A 61 12.13 -6.93 -8.87
CA ILE A 61 13.08 -6.17 -8.02
C ILE A 61 12.66 -4.70 -7.89
N ALA A 62 12.23 -4.08 -9.00
CA ALA A 62 11.74 -2.71 -9.01
C ALA A 62 10.41 -2.57 -8.25
N ALA A 63 9.50 -3.54 -8.33
CA ALA A 63 8.24 -3.55 -7.60
C ALA A 63 8.48 -3.59 -6.07
N GLU A 64 9.36 -4.46 -5.60
CA GLU A 64 9.77 -4.54 -4.18
C GLU A 64 10.39 -3.22 -3.69
N ALA A 65 11.21 -2.56 -4.53
CA ALA A 65 11.79 -1.26 -4.20
C ALA A 65 10.72 -0.17 -4.03
N ARG A 66 9.70 -0.16 -4.90
CA ARG A 66 8.57 0.78 -4.81
C ARG A 66 7.74 0.53 -3.56
N ALA A 67 7.43 -0.72 -3.24
CA ALA A 67 6.68 -1.10 -2.03
C ALA A 67 7.42 -0.63 -0.76
N LYS A 68 8.73 -0.89 -0.68
CA LYS A 68 9.58 -0.44 0.43
C LYS A 68 9.52 1.07 0.68
N ILE A 69 9.64 1.89 -0.38
CA ILE A 69 9.59 3.36 -0.25
C ILE A 69 8.21 3.83 0.25
N VAL A 70 7.13 3.15 -0.16
CA VAL A 70 5.78 3.45 0.36
C VAL A 70 5.72 3.22 1.86
N TYR A 71 6.24 2.11 2.38
CA TYR A 71 6.27 1.85 3.82
C TYR A 71 7.11 2.87 4.59
N GLU A 72 8.29 3.24 4.06
CA GLU A 72 9.13 4.30 4.65
C GLU A 72 8.38 5.63 4.79
N ARG A 73 7.59 5.99 3.78
CA ARG A 73 6.76 7.19 3.82
C ARG A 73 5.62 7.05 4.83
N LEU A 74 4.92 5.92 4.83
CA LEU A 74 3.79 5.68 5.74
C LEU A 74 4.19 5.69 7.23
N ILE A 75 5.37 5.18 7.57
CA ILE A 75 5.89 5.23 8.95
C ILE A 75 5.96 6.67 9.49
N ASN A 76 6.25 7.64 8.63
CA ASN A 76 6.33 9.06 9.00
C ASN A 76 4.96 9.75 9.09
N LEU A 77 3.86 9.07 8.71
CA LEU A 77 2.50 9.62 8.67
C LEU A 77 1.61 9.11 9.80
N THR A 78 2.14 8.30 10.71
CA THR A 78 1.38 7.73 11.84
C THR A 78 2.25 7.67 13.08
N ASP A 79 1.66 7.87 14.25
CA ASP A 79 2.30 7.66 15.56
C ASP A 79 1.88 6.35 16.23
N ASP A 80 0.98 5.58 15.59
CA ASP A 80 0.53 4.30 16.13
C ASP A 80 1.68 3.27 16.16
N PRO A 81 2.04 2.73 17.34
CA PRO A 81 3.18 1.83 17.48
C PRO A 81 2.96 0.48 16.77
N GLY A 82 1.72 -0.02 16.71
CA GLY A 82 1.39 -1.28 16.04
C GLY A 82 1.50 -1.16 14.52
N ILE A 83 1.03 -0.04 13.95
CA ILE A 83 1.18 0.23 12.52
C ILE A 83 2.67 0.38 12.17
N ARG A 84 3.45 1.11 12.98
CA ARG A 84 4.89 1.26 12.76
C ARG A 84 5.63 -0.08 12.82
N ASP A 85 5.28 -0.97 13.74
CA ASP A 85 5.88 -2.30 13.83
C ASP A 85 5.56 -3.17 12.61
N ALA A 86 4.29 -3.20 12.19
CA ALA A 86 3.87 -3.91 10.99
C ALA A 86 4.59 -3.40 9.73
N LEU A 87 4.68 -2.08 9.54
CA LEU A 87 5.39 -1.50 8.39
C LEU A 87 6.89 -1.78 8.41
N LYS A 88 7.53 -1.78 9.59
CA LYS A 88 8.94 -2.18 9.74
C LYS A 88 9.15 -3.64 9.38
N PHE A 89 8.26 -4.53 9.84
CA PHE A 89 8.30 -5.94 9.46
C PHE A 89 8.22 -6.10 7.94
N LEU A 90 7.21 -5.50 7.29
CA LEU A 90 7.04 -5.56 5.83
C LEU A 90 8.25 -5.01 5.09
N MET A 91 8.85 -3.90 5.55
CA MET A 91 10.07 -3.36 4.97
C MET A 91 11.24 -4.36 5.00
N THR A 92 11.39 -5.14 6.07
CA THR A 92 12.43 -6.20 6.11
C THR A 92 12.13 -7.32 5.11
N ARG A 93 10.85 -7.58 4.82
CA ARG A 93 10.43 -8.57 3.83
C ARG A 93 10.75 -8.13 2.42
N GLU A 94 10.55 -6.87 2.07
CA GLU A 94 10.89 -6.39 0.71
C GLU A 94 12.39 -6.49 0.44
N ILE A 95 13.24 -6.24 1.44
CA ILE A 95 14.69 -6.47 1.33
C ILE A 95 15.00 -7.95 1.10
N ALA A 96 14.28 -8.86 1.76
CA ALA A 96 14.45 -10.29 1.56
C ALA A 96 13.99 -10.73 0.16
N HIS A 97 12.87 -10.19 -0.34
CA HIS A 97 12.36 -10.46 -1.68
C HIS A 97 13.33 -9.94 -2.75
N GLN A 98 13.81 -8.71 -2.63
CA GLN A 98 14.82 -8.12 -3.53
C GLN A 98 16.05 -9.03 -3.65
N LYS A 99 16.64 -9.43 -2.52
CA LYS A 99 17.80 -10.32 -2.51
C LYS A 99 17.52 -11.68 -3.16
N SER A 100 16.32 -12.22 -2.96
CA SER A 100 15.90 -13.48 -3.58
C SER A 100 15.78 -13.36 -5.09
N PHE A 101 15.15 -12.29 -5.59
CA PHE A 101 15.02 -12.05 -7.03
C PHE A 101 16.35 -11.71 -7.70
N GLU A 102 17.20 -10.90 -7.07
CA GLU A 102 18.57 -10.63 -7.54
C GLU A 102 19.38 -11.92 -7.66
N LYS A 103 19.31 -12.78 -6.63
CA LYS A 103 19.97 -14.08 -6.66
C LYS A 103 19.45 -14.96 -7.80
N ALA A 104 18.13 -14.99 -8.02
CA ALA A 104 17.54 -15.73 -9.13
C ALA A 104 17.98 -15.18 -10.49
N LEU A 105 18.01 -13.85 -10.65
CA LEU A 105 18.43 -13.18 -11.87
C LEU A 105 19.89 -13.49 -12.21
N HIS A 106 20.79 -13.45 -11.22
CA HIS A 106 22.20 -13.76 -11.40
C HIS A 106 22.50 -15.26 -11.61
N ALA A 107 21.55 -16.14 -11.30
CA ALA A 107 21.70 -17.57 -11.53
C ALA A 107 21.42 -17.98 -12.99
N ILE A 108 20.79 -17.11 -13.78
CA ILE A 108 20.51 -17.36 -15.21
C ILE A 108 21.81 -17.17 -16.01
N GLN A 109 22.26 -18.23 -16.68
CA GLN A 109 23.41 -18.22 -17.59
C GLN A 109 22.94 -18.28 -19.06
N PRO A 110 23.72 -17.73 -20.01
CA PRO A 110 23.44 -17.86 -21.45
C PRO A 110 23.42 -19.30 -21.95
#